data_AF-B8GJY2-F1
#
_entry.id   AF-B8GJY2-F1
#
_cell.length_a   1.000
_cell.length_b   1.000
_cell.length_c   1.000
_cell.angle_alpha   90.00
_cell.angle_beta   90.00
_cell.angle_gamma   90.00
#
_symmetry.space_group_name_H-M   'P 1'
#
loop_
_entity.id
_entity.type
_entity.pdbx_description
1 polymer ?
#
loop_
_entity_poly.entity_id
_entity_poly.type
_entity_poly.pdbx_seq_one_letter_code
_entity_poly.pdbx_strand_id
1 'polypeptide(L)'
;MKVFPAVDILGGRCVQLVQGRRESATDFGDPLSCATQWLEEGATALHVINLDGAFGKAQANAALIRDLVDVTGVEVQLGGGIRSIADATAWLETGVDRIIIGTLATEHPEVLGTLASEYGGARIMAGVDARDGQIAVEGWQQTRGNFCTWATRFEEQGAGSLLYTNVDIEGLQQGVRLDPVKELIRMVSIPVVVAGGVSSPADLQGLHQAGVAGAVLGSALYSGKITLEEALKAIQ
;
A
#
# COMPACT_ATOMS: atom_id res chain seq x y z
N MET A 1 -4.00 2.41 15.42
CA MET A 1 -3.71 1.85 14.09
C MET A 1 -4.78 2.32 13.12
N LYS A 2 -4.49 2.57 11.85
CA LYS A 2 -5.47 2.96 10.81
C LYS A 2 -5.78 1.76 9.91
N VAL A 3 -7.03 1.61 9.47
CA VAL A 3 -7.44 0.57 8.49
C VAL A 3 -7.63 1.24 7.14
N PHE A 4 -7.00 0.69 6.10
CA PHE A 4 -7.07 1.17 4.73
C PHE A 4 -7.67 0.10 3.82
N PRO A 5 -8.95 0.19 3.44
CA PRO A 5 -9.50 -0.61 2.36
C PRO A 5 -8.72 -0.35 1.06
N ALA A 6 -8.31 -1.43 0.40
CA ALA A 6 -7.59 -1.35 -0.86
C ALA A 6 -8.55 -1.13 -2.03
N VAL A 7 -8.18 -0.27 -2.96
CA VAL A 7 -8.84 -0.07 -4.25
C VAL A 7 -7.75 -0.20 -5.31
N ASP A 8 -7.50 -1.43 -5.74
CA ASP A 8 -6.50 -1.71 -6.78
C ASP A 8 -7.14 -1.62 -8.16
N ILE A 9 -6.55 -0.83 -9.05
CA ILE A 9 -7.19 -0.43 -10.31
C ILE A 9 -6.41 -1.00 -11.49
N LEU A 10 -7.06 -1.89 -12.25
CA LEU A 10 -6.54 -2.50 -13.47
C LEU A 10 -7.58 -2.41 -14.59
N GLY A 11 -7.21 -1.85 -15.73
CA GLY A 11 -8.10 -1.64 -16.87
C GLY A 11 -9.31 -0.76 -16.54
N GLY A 12 -9.16 0.20 -15.62
CA GLY A 12 -10.27 1.02 -15.11
C GLY A 12 -11.26 0.26 -14.22
N ARG A 13 -10.92 -0.94 -13.74
CA ARG A 13 -11.75 -1.78 -12.89
C ARG A 13 -11.11 -1.96 -11.53
N CYS A 14 -11.93 -2.00 -10.48
CA CYS A 14 -11.47 -2.40 -9.16
C CYS A 14 -11.22 -3.92 -9.19
N VAL A 15 -10.01 -4.35 -8.89
CA VAL A 15 -9.63 -5.76 -8.91
C VAL A 15 -8.94 -6.16 -7.62
N GLN A 16 -8.80 -7.46 -7.41
CA GLN A 16 -7.84 -8.02 -6.46
C GLN A 16 -6.96 -9.05 -7.17
N LEU A 17 -5.65 -9.01 -6.90
CA LEU A 17 -4.68 -9.94 -7.44
C LEU A 17 -4.21 -10.91 -6.34
N VAL A 18 -3.88 -12.13 -6.74
CA VAL A 18 -3.14 -13.08 -5.90
C VAL A 18 -1.66 -12.98 -6.26
N GLN A 19 -0.81 -12.68 -5.28
CA GLN A 19 0.64 -12.58 -5.45
C GLN A 19 1.07 -11.69 -6.64
N GLY A 20 0.33 -10.62 -6.91
CA GLY A 20 0.66 -9.63 -7.94
C GLY A 20 0.50 -10.11 -9.38
N ARG A 21 -0.11 -11.30 -9.57
CA ARG A 21 -0.27 -11.91 -10.89
C ARG A 21 -1.46 -11.31 -11.62
N ARG A 22 -1.21 -10.63 -12.73
CA ARG A 22 -2.25 -9.96 -13.53
C ARG A 22 -3.36 -10.91 -13.97
N GLU A 23 -3.01 -12.14 -14.31
CA GLU A 23 -3.93 -13.19 -14.75
C GLU A 23 -4.83 -13.74 -13.64
N SER A 24 -4.53 -13.43 -12.37
CA SER A 24 -5.34 -13.82 -11.22
C SER A 24 -6.42 -12.79 -10.84
N ALA A 25 -6.53 -11.71 -11.62
CA ALA A 25 -7.43 -10.60 -11.32
C ALA A 25 -8.88 -11.04 -11.20
N THR A 26 -9.47 -10.77 -10.03
CA THR A 26 -10.92 -10.84 -9.83
C THR A 26 -11.49 -9.43 -9.90
N ASP A 27 -12.46 -9.19 -10.78
CA ASP A 27 -13.12 -7.89 -10.99
C ASP A 27 -14.27 -7.70 -9.99
N PHE A 28 -14.28 -6.55 -9.31
CA PHE A 28 -15.28 -6.18 -8.32
C PHE A 28 -16.14 -4.98 -8.71
N GLY A 29 -15.91 -4.36 -9.87
CA GLY A 29 -16.71 -3.22 -10.28
C GLY A 29 -15.94 -1.98 -10.67
N ASP A 30 -16.67 -0.88 -10.61
CA ASP A 30 -16.17 0.47 -10.75
C ASP A 30 -15.38 0.89 -9.48
N PRO A 31 -14.15 1.42 -9.62
CA PRO A 31 -13.33 1.83 -8.48
C PRO A 31 -13.97 2.86 -7.55
N LEU A 32 -14.69 3.85 -8.09
CA LEU A 32 -15.34 4.88 -7.28
C LEU A 32 -16.52 4.29 -6.48
N SER A 33 -17.26 3.35 -7.07
CA SER A 33 -18.32 2.61 -6.39
C SER A 33 -17.76 1.78 -5.23
N CYS A 34 -16.65 1.06 -5.42
CA CYS A 34 -15.98 0.34 -4.34
C CYS A 34 -15.45 1.28 -3.25
N ALA A 35 -14.80 2.39 -3.64
CA ALA A 35 -14.33 3.38 -2.69
C ALA A 35 -15.47 3.96 -1.85
N THR A 36 -16.58 4.35 -2.49
CA THR A 36 -17.77 4.91 -1.83
C THR A 36 -18.37 3.91 -0.86
N GLN A 37 -18.49 2.63 -1.24
CA GLN A 37 -18.94 1.58 -0.34
C GLN A 37 -18.10 1.52 0.94
N TRP A 38 -16.77 1.57 0.81
CA TRP A 38 -15.89 1.55 1.97
C TRP A 38 -16.07 2.78 2.88
N LEU A 39 -16.34 3.96 2.30
CA LEU A 39 -16.65 5.15 3.09
C LEU A 39 -17.97 5.01 3.86
N GLU A 40 -19.01 4.46 3.21
CA GLU A 40 -20.30 4.19 3.84
C GLU A 40 -20.19 3.18 4.99
N GLU A 41 -19.25 2.23 4.89
CA GLU A 41 -18.92 1.27 5.95
C GLU A 41 -17.97 1.85 7.03
N GLY A 42 -17.57 3.13 6.93
CA GLY A 42 -16.83 3.86 7.96
C GLY A 42 -15.33 4.02 7.70
N ALA A 43 -14.84 3.72 6.49
CA ALA A 43 -13.47 4.06 6.12
C ALA A 43 -13.24 5.57 6.16
N THR A 44 -12.08 5.97 6.68
CA THR A 44 -11.64 7.38 6.71
C THR A 44 -10.32 7.57 5.96
N ALA A 45 -9.87 6.55 5.25
CA ALA A 45 -8.74 6.58 4.34
C ALA A 45 -8.81 5.41 3.36
N LEU A 46 -8.17 5.54 2.21
CA LEU A 46 -8.11 4.52 1.15
C LEU A 46 -6.66 4.22 0.76
N HIS A 47 -6.41 2.97 0.42
CA HIS A 47 -5.17 2.54 -0.22
C HIS A 47 -5.43 2.28 -1.69
N VAL A 48 -4.91 3.14 -2.58
CA VAL A 48 -5.19 3.05 -4.02
C VAL A 48 -3.92 2.59 -4.74
N ILE A 49 -4.03 1.57 -5.58
CA ILE A 49 -2.91 1.10 -6.41
C ILE A 49 -3.27 1.20 -7.89
N ASN A 50 -2.54 2.00 -8.66
CA ASN A 50 -2.60 2.03 -10.11
C ASN A 50 -1.84 0.83 -10.70
N LEU A 51 -2.49 -0.32 -10.84
CA LEU A 51 -1.86 -1.54 -11.31
C LEU A 51 -1.41 -1.42 -12.78
N ASP A 52 -2.15 -0.75 -13.65
CA ASP A 52 -1.65 -0.48 -15.01
C ASP A 52 -0.36 0.34 -14.98
N GLY A 53 -0.26 1.32 -14.08
CA GLY A 53 0.98 2.05 -13.83
C GLY A 53 2.10 1.15 -13.35
N ALA A 54 1.82 0.25 -12.40
CA ALA A 54 2.79 -0.75 -11.95
C ALA A 54 3.30 -1.63 -13.11
N PHE A 55 2.43 -1.95 -14.07
CA PHE A 55 2.75 -2.70 -15.30
C PHE A 55 3.20 -1.83 -16.49
N GLY A 56 3.59 -0.57 -16.27
CA GLY A 56 4.24 0.28 -17.27
C GLY A 56 3.30 1.19 -18.09
N LYS A 57 2.03 1.33 -17.70
CA LYS A 57 1.04 2.21 -18.34
C LYS A 57 0.47 3.24 -17.35
N ALA A 58 1.34 4.08 -16.77
CA ALA A 58 0.99 4.99 -15.66
C ALA A 58 -0.21 5.91 -15.94
N GLN A 59 -0.39 6.34 -17.18
CA GLN A 59 -1.46 7.26 -17.56
C GLN A 59 -2.83 6.60 -17.77
N ALA A 60 -2.92 5.25 -17.83
CA ALA A 60 -4.14 4.55 -18.19
C ALA A 60 -5.31 4.82 -17.23
N ASN A 61 -5.04 4.94 -15.92
CA ASN A 61 -6.04 5.20 -14.89
C ASN A 61 -5.94 6.61 -14.28
N ALA A 62 -5.15 7.52 -14.88
CA ALA A 62 -4.80 8.77 -14.22
C ALA A 62 -6.02 9.68 -13.95
N ALA A 63 -6.88 9.86 -14.96
CA ALA A 63 -8.10 10.67 -14.81
C ALA A 63 -9.06 10.06 -13.77
N LEU A 64 -9.29 8.75 -13.85
CA LEU A 64 -10.15 8.03 -12.91
C LEU A 64 -9.67 8.16 -11.46
N ILE A 65 -8.36 8.03 -11.21
CA ILE A 65 -7.81 8.16 -9.86
C ILE A 65 -7.96 9.59 -9.33
N ARG A 66 -7.79 10.60 -10.18
CA ARG A 66 -8.03 12.00 -9.79
C ARG A 66 -9.49 12.22 -9.38
N ASP A 67 -10.43 11.74 -10.19
CA ASP A 67 -11.85 11.81 -9.88
C ASP A 67 -12.16 11.08 -8.55
N LEU A 68 -11.53 9.93 -8.29
CA LEU A 68 -11.68 9.20 -7.03
C LEU A 68 -11.18 10.02 -5.83
N VAL A 69 -10.00 10.62 -5.93
CA VAL A 69 -9.43 11.48 -4.87
C VAL A 69 -10.36 12.67 -4.60
N ASP A 70 -10.80 13.35 -5.65
CA ASP A 70 -11.66 14.54 -5.55
C ASP A 70 -13.05 14.21 -4.96
N VAL A 71 -13.69 13.13 -5.41
CA VAL A 71 -15.05 12.76 -4.98
C VAL A 71 -15.06 12.21 -3.56
N THR A 72 -14.07 11.41 -3.18
CA THR A 72 -14.04 10.78 -1.85
C THR A 72 -13.66 11.77 -0.74
N GLY A 73 -12.70 12.68 -1.01
CA GLY A 73 -12.26 13.69 -0.05
C GLY A 73 -11.67 13.15 1.25
N VAL A 74 -11.32 11.85 1.30
CA VAL A 74 -10.66 11.21 2.45
C VAL A 74 -9.15 11.12 2.22
N GLU A 75 -8.39 10.73 3.26
CA GLU A 75 -6.96 10.46 3.12
C GLU A 75 -6.71 9.35 2.09
N VAL A 76 -5.90 9.63 1.06
CA VAL A 76 -5.52 8.65 0.05
C VAL A 76 -4.01 8.43 0.06
N GLN A 77 -3.60 7.18 0.25
CA GLN A 77 -2.25 6.73 -0.09
C GLN A 77 -2.26 6.05 -1.46
N LEU A 78 -1.42 6.51 -2.39
CA LEU A 78 -1.41 6.08 -3.77
C LEU A 78 -0.08 5.44 -4.17
N GLY A 79 -0.13 4.23 -4.71
CA GLY A 79 1.00 3.55 -5.33
C GLY A 79 0.74 3.15 -6.78
N GLY A 80 1.78 2.64 -7.44
CA GLY A 80 1.68 2.08 -8.79
C GLY A 80 2.15 3.03 -9.88
N GLY A 81 3.29 2.69 -10.51
CA GLY A 81 3.78 3.40 -11.70
C GLY A 81 4.54 4.70 -11.45
N ILE A 82 4.84 5.06 -10.21
CA ILE A 82 5.71 6.22 -9.90
C ILE A 82 7.16 5.83 -10.24
N ARG A 83 7.73 6.44 -11.28
CA ARG A 83 9.07 6.10 -11.83
C ARG A 83 10.02 7.28 -11.84
N SER A 84 9.56 8.47 -11.50
CA SER A 84 10.36 9.69 -11.46
C SER A 84 9.83 10.67 -10.41
N ILE A 85 10.64 11.68 -10.07
CA ILE A 85 10.20 12.83 -9.27
C ILE A 85 9.01 13.53 -9.94
N ALA A 86 9.01 13.64 -11.27
CA ALA A 86 7.91 14.28 -12.01
C ALA A 86 6.59 13.51 -11.83
N ASP A 87 6.61 12.17 -11.84
CA ASP A 87 5.41 11.36 -11.57
C ASP A 87 4.94 11.55 -10.13
N ALA A 88 5.87 11.55 -9.17
CA ALA A 88 5.59 11.75 -7.75
C ALA A 88 4.94 13.12 -7.50
N THR A 89 5.56 14.19 -7.99
CA THR A 89 5.03 15.56 -7.95
C THR A 89 3.64 15.62 -8.59
N ALA A 90 3.44 15.03 -9.77
CA ALA A 90 2.16 15.06 -10.46
C ALA A 90 1.01 14.45 -9.64
N TRP A 91 1.28 13.46 -8.77
CA TRP A 91 0.29 12.91 -7.85
C TRP A 91 0.16 13.73 -6.56
N LEU A 92 1.26 14.22 -6.00
CA LEU A 92 1.23 15.05 -4.79
C LEU A 92 0.46 16.36 -5.02
N GLU A 93 0.45 16.89 -6.24
CA GLU A 93 -0.31 18.10 -6.60
C GLU A 93 -1.81 17.83 -6.86
N THR A 94 -2.26 16.57 -6.96
CA THR A 94 -3.69 16.25 -7.16
C THR A 94 -4.48 16.08 -5.87
N GLY A 95 -3.87 16.37 -4.71
CA GLY A 95 -4.51 16.17 -3.41
C GLY A 95 -4.32 14.77 -2.80
N VAL A 96 -3.55 13.88 -3.43
CA VAL A 96 -3.13 12.62 -2.80
C VAL A 96 -2.30 12.93 -1.56
N ASP A 97 -2.71 12.46 -0.39
CA ASP A 97 -2.02 12.74 0.87
C ASP A 97 -0.61 12.14 0.89
N ARG A 98 -0.47 10.92 0.38
CA ARG A 98 0.78 10.15 0.48
C ARG A 98 1.05 9.31 -0.77
N ILE A 99 2.26 9.36 -1.28
CA ILE A 99 2.68 8.52 -2.40
C ILE A 99 3.52 7.33 -1.92
N ILE A 100 3.34 6.18 -2.56
CA ILE A 100 4.04 4.93 -2.27
C ILE A 100 5.04 4.67 -3.39
N ILE A 101 6.33 4.70 -3.05
CA ILE A 101 7.45 4.55 -3.99
C ILE A 101 8.13 3.21 -3.73
N GLY A 102 7.94 2.24 -4.63
CA GLY A 102 8.55 0.91 -4.57
C GLY A 102 9.89 0.84 -5.31
N THR A 103 9.90 0.27 -6.53
CA THR A 103 11.12 0.08 -7.35
C THR A 103 12.02 1.32 -7.42
N LEU A 104 11.45 2.51 -7.67
CA LEU A 104 12.21 3.75 -7.75
C LEU A 104 12.97 4.07 -6.44
N ALA A 105 12.39 3.77 -5.28
CA ALA A 105 13.06 3.95 -4.00
C ALA A 105 14.24 3.00 -3.82
N THR A 106 14.19 1.79 -4.41
CA THR A 106 15.30 0.83 -4.35
C THR A 106 16.40 1.16 -5.36
N GLU A 107 16.04 1.67 -6.53
CA GLU A 107 16.99 2.06 -7.59
C GLU A 107 17.67 3.41 -7.30
N HIS A 108 16.91 4.38 -6.80
CA HIS A 108 17.31 5.75 -6.54
C HIS A 108 16.80 6.24 -5.16
N PRO A 109 17.32 5.69 -4.05
CA PRO A 109 16.83 6.01 -2.70
C PRO A 109 16.84 7.50 -2.35
N GLU A 110 17.78 8.27 -2.91
CA GLU A 110 17.91 9.72 -2.74
C GLU A 110 16.68 10.52 -3.19
N VAL A 111 15.83 9.93 -4.05
CA VAL A 111 14.57 10.54 -4.46
C VAL A 111 13.62 10.73 -3.28
N LEU A 112 13.66 9.82 -2.29
CA LEU A 112 12.83 9.93 -1.08
C LEU A 112 13.11 11.25 -0.35
N GLY A 113 14.39 11.58 -0.17
CA GLY A 113 14.83 12.77 0.57
C GLY A 113 14.57 14.05 -0.21
N THR A 114 14.71 13.98 -1.54
CA THR A 114 14.37 15.09 -2.43
C THR A 114 12.89 15.45 -2.30
N LEU A 115 12.01 14.46 -2.45
CA LEU A 115 10.56 14.65 -2.34
C LEU A 115 10.14 15.02 -0.91
N ALA A 116 10.75 14.42 0.11
CA ALA A 116 10.45 14.72 1.51
C ALA A 116 10.85 16.16 1.89
N SER A 117 11.92 16.71 1.29
CA SER A 117 12.34 18.10 1.51
C SER A 117 11.36 19.10 0.90
N GLU A 118 10.74 18.77 -0.24
CA GLU A 118 9.81 19.64 -0.95
C GLU A 118 8.37 19.51 -0.43
N TYR A 119 7.92 18.30 -0.12
CA TYR A 119 6.53 17.96 0.21
C TYR A 119 6.30 17.53 1.65
N GLY A 120 7.37 17.37 2.45
CA GLY A 120 7.32 16.85 3.81
C GLY A 120 7.34 15.32 3.84
N GLY A 121 8.17 14.75 4.72
CA GLY A 121 8.36 13.30 4.82
C GLY A 121 7.08 12.49 5.06
N ALA A 122 6.09 13.06 5.79
CA ALA A 122 4.81 12.39 6.06
C ALA A 122 4.03 12.00 4.78
N ARG A 123 4.29 12.69 3.65
CA ARG A 123 3.67 12.42 2.35
C ARG A 123 4.44 11.38 1.51
N ILE A 124 5.59 10.92 1.99
CA ILE A 124 6.48 10.02 1.27
C ILE A 124 6.54 8.67 1.98
N MET A 125 5.99 7.64 1.35
CA MET A 125 6.02 6.26 1.83
C MET A 125 6.88 5.40 0.92
N ALA A 126 7.85 4.67 1.49
CA ALA A 126 8.63 3.70 0.73
C ALA A 126 7.96 2.31 0.77
N GLY A 127 7.86 1.66 -0.38
CA GLY A 127 7.38 0.29 -0.50
C GLY A 127 8.47 -0.71 -0.12
N VAL A 128 8.18 -1.56 0.86
CA VAL A 128 9.02 -2.66 1.34
C VAL A 128 8.27 -3.96 1.05
N ASP A 129 8.22 -4.33 -0.22
CA ASP A 129 7.65 -5.60 -0.65
C ASP A 129 8.64 -6.71 -0.32
N ALA A 130 8.29 -7.61 0.60
CA ALA A 130 9.18 -8.65 1.09
C ALA A 130 8.78 -10.02 0.52
N ARG A 131 9.77 -10.72 -0.04
CA ARG A 131 9.66 -12.09 -0.54
C ARG A 131 10.85 -12.89 -0.05
N ASP A 132 10.61 -13.98 0.67
CA ASP A 132 11.67 -14.82 1.25
C ASP A 132 12.73 -14.01 2.05
N GLY A 133 12.26 -13.05 2.86
CA GLY A 133 13.14 -12.20 3.67
C GLY A 133 13.96 -11.16 2.89
N GLN A 134 13.71 -11.01 1.59
CA GLN A 134 14.38 -10.02 0.73
C GLN A 134 13.41 -8.99 0.18
N ILE A 135 13.90 -7.78 -0.10
CA ILE A 135 13.11 -6.79 -0.84
C ILE A 135 12.89 -7.28 -2.27
N ALA A 136 11.66 -7.21 -2.75
CA ALA A 136 11.24 -7.56 -4.08
C ALA A 136 10.97 -6.27 -4.89
N VAL A 137 11.46 -6.21 -6.13
CA VAL A 137 11.35 -5.05 -7.02
C VAL A 137 10.86 -5.47 -8.41
N GLU A 138 10.60 -4.48 -9.27
CA GLU A 138 10.22 -4.69 -10.68
C GLU A 138 8.96 -5.58 -10.82
N GLY A 139 7.91 -5.29 -10.04
CA GLY A 139 6.71 -6.14 -10.02
C GLY A 139 6.98 -7.52 -9.43
N TRP A 140 7.85 -7.57 -8.41
CA TRP A 140 8.24 -8.74 -7.63
C TRP A 140 8.98 -9.83 -8.42
N GLN A 141 9.58 -9.45 -9.55
CA GLN A 141 10.34 -10.35 -10.42
C GLN A 141 11.79 -10.53 -9.96
N GLN A 142 12.35 -9.55 -9.23
CA GLN A 142 13.72 -9.59 -8.73
C GLN A 142 13.77 -9.32 -7.23
N THR A 143 14.78 -9.82 -6.54
CA THR A 143 15.06 -9.49 -5.14
C THR A 143 16.43 -8.83 -4.98
N ARG A 144 16.58 -7.92 -4.01
CA ARG A 144 17.83 -7.12 -3.83
C ARG A 144 18.39 -7.12 -2.41
N GLY A 145 18.33 -8.26 -1.71
CA GLY A 145 18.87 -8.39 -0.34
C GLY A 145 17.83 -8.11 0.74
N ASN A 146 18.25 -8.14 2.01
CA ASN A 146 17.35 -8.16 3.17
C ASN A 146 16.42 -6.93 3.25
N PHE A 147 15.12 -7.15 3.46
CA PHE A 147 14.12 -6.08 3.45
C PHE A 147 14.25 -5.10 4.63
N CYS A 148 14.66 -5.56 5.83
CA CYS A 148 14.89 -4.68 6.98
C CYS A 148 16.05 -3.72 6.73
N THR A 149 17.12 -4.19 6.07
CA THR A 149 18.25 -3.32 5.70
C THR A 149 17.81 -2.21 4.74
N TRP A 150 16.95 -2.54 3.78
CA TRP A 150 16.37 -1.54 2.88
C TRP A 150 15.41 -0.59 3.58
N ALA A 151 14.59 -1.08 4.50
CA ALA A 151 13.70 -0.24 5.29
C ALA A 151 14.45 0.83 6.09
N THR A 152 15.52 0.45 6.81
CA THR A 152 16.38 1.41 7.51
C THR A 152 17.01 2.40 6.54
N ARG A 153 17.49 1.92 5.38
CA ARG A 153 18.02 2.81 4.34
C ARG A 153 16.97 3.80 3.81
N PHE A 154 15.73 3.39 3.62
CA PHE A 154 14.66 4.29 3.16
C PHE A 154 14.33 5.36 4.20
N GLU A 155 14.30 5.01 5.48
CA GLU A 155 14.17 5.96 6.58
C GLU A 155 15.31 6.98 6.60
N GLU A 156 16.57 6.51 6.52
CA GLU A 156 17.76 7.37 6.45
C GLU A 156 17.73 8.32 5.24
N GLN A 157 17.09 7.89 4.15
CA GLN A 157 16.92 8.69 2.94
C GLN A 157 15.67 9.58 2.97
N GLY A 158 14.92 9.63 4.07
CA GLY A 158 13.86 10.61 4.27
C GLY A 158 12.43 10.11 4.02
N ALA A 159 12.20 8.80 3.85
CA ALA A 159 10.85 8.27 3.90
C ALA A 159 10.22 8.59 5.27
N GLY A 160 8.98 9.09 5.30
CA GLY A 160 8.27 9.35 6.56
C GLY A 160 7.38 8.20 7.00
N SER A 161 7.22 7.16 6.18
CA SER A 161 6.55 5.91 6.54
C SER A 161 6.93 4.78 5.58
N LEU A 162 6.62 3.54 5.95
CA LEU A 162 6.84 2.37 5.12
C LEU A 162 5.53 1.63 4.85
N LEU A 163 5.39 1.07 3.64
CA LEU A 163 4.42 0.02 3.36
C LEU A 163 5.16 -1.31 3.29
N TYR A 164 4.98 -2.17 4.29
CA TYR A 164 5.47 -3.54 4.24
C TYR A 164 4.42 -4.45 3.61
N THR A 165 4.78 -5.16 2.54
CA THR A 165 3.92 -6.14 1.89
C THR A 165 4.55 -7.51 1.99
N ASN A 166 3.88 -8.50 2.58
CA ASN A 166 4.35 -9.88 2.53
C ASN A 166 3.88 -10.56 1.24
N VAL A 167 4.72 -10.52 0.22
CA VAL A 167 4.43 -11.03 -1.13
C VAL A 167 4.12 -12.53 -1.14
N ASP A 168 4.71 -13.30 -0.21
CA ASP A 168 4.54 -14.75 -0.16
C ASP A 168 3.10 -15.16 0.15
N ILE A 169 2.34 -14.30 0.85
CA ILE A 169 0.96 -14.55 1.29
C ILE A 169 -0.06 -13.53 0.74
N GLU A 170 0.37 -12.61 -0.12
CA GLU A 170 -0.47 -11.56 -0.68
C GLU A 170 -1.64 -12.13 -1.49
N GLY A 171 -2.86 -11.65 -1.20
CA GLY A 171 -4.10 -12.16 -1.78
C GLY A 171 -4.50 -13.58 -1.37
N LEU A 172 -3.68 -14.33 -0.61
CA LEU A 172 -4.01 -15.70 -0.20
C LEU A 172 -4.99 -15.77 0.98
N GLN A 173 -5.16 -14.67 1.72
CA GLN A 173 -6.04 -14.59 2.89
C GLN A 173 -5.74 -15.65 3.96
N GLN A 174 -4.46 -15.95 4.21
CA GLN A 174 -4.02 -17.03 5.12
C GLN A 174 -3.59 -16.54 6.51
N GLY A 175 -3.82 -15.27 6.84
CA GLY A 175 -3.39 -14.64 8.07
C GLY A 175 -2.01 -14.00 7.95
N VAL A 176 -1.72 -13.03 8.82
CA VAL A 176 -0.48 -12.25 8.76
C VAL A 176 0.65 -12.96 9.51
N ARG A 177 1.86 -12.91 8.96
CA ARG A 177 3.07 -13.34 9.65
C ARG A 177 3.62 -12.20 10.50
N LEU A 178 3.40 -12.25 11.81
CA LEU A 178 3.77 -11.16 12.72
C LEU A 178 5.28 -11.03 12.96
N ASP A 179 6.06 -12.11 12.89
CA ASP A 179 7.48 -12.07 13.20
C ASP A 179 8.29 -11.12 12.30
N PRO A 180 8.21 -11.17 10.95
CA PRO A 180 8.92 -10.19 10.11
C PRO A 180 8.40 -8.76 10.30
N VAL A 181 7.12 -8.58 10.65
CA VAL A 181 6.55 -7.25 10.97
C VAL A 181 7.17 -6.69 12.25
N LYS A 182 7.26 -7.52 13.31
CA LYS A 182 7.89 -7.14 14.58
C LYS A 182 9.38 -6.86 14.41
N GLU A 183 10.06 -7.64 13.57
CA GLU A 183 11.46 -7.38 13.22
C GLU A 183 11.59 -6.02 12.56
N LEU A 184 10.79 -5.73 11.54
CA LEU A 184 10.80 -4.45 10.84
C LEU A 184 10.56 -3.27 11.78
N ILE A 185 9.54 -3.33 12.63
CA ILE A 185 9.21 -2.27 13.58
C ILE A 185 10.35 -1.98 14.57
N ARG A 186 11.18 -2.97 14.89
CA ARG A 186 12.36 -2.76 15.76
C ARG A 186 13.52 -2.08 15.03
N MET A 187 13.53 -2.11 13.71
CA MET A 187 14.63 -1.63 12.87
C MET A 187 14.44 -0.19 12.38
N VAL A 188 13.24 0.36 12.51
CA VAL A 188 12.91 1.73 12.07
C VAL A 188 12.13 2.48 13.14
N SER A 189 12.18 3.82 13.09
CA SER A 189 11.41 4.69 13.98
C SER A 189 10.16 5.29 13.31
N ILE A 190 10.12 5.29 11.98
CA ILE A 190 8.97 5.76 11.20
C ILE A 190 7.79 4.78 11.20
N PRO A 191 6.54 5.27 11.03
CA PRO A 191 5.34 4.45 10.94
C PRO A 191 5.41 3.36 9.86
N VAL A 192 5.04 2.13 10.24
CA VAL A 192 4.91 0.99 9.31
C VAL A 192 3.43 0.68 9.08
N VAL A 193 3.02 0.66 7.83
CA VAL A 193 1.73 0.13 7.36
C VAL A 193 1.96 -1.27 6.79
N VAL A 194 1.09 -2.23 7.10
CA VAL A 194 1.23 -3.63 6.68
C VAL A 194 0.15 -4.00 5.67
N ALA A 195 0.57 -4.58 4.56
CA ALA A 195 -0.25 -5.24 3.55
C ALA A 195 0.14 -6.73 3.45
N GLY A 196 -0.79 -7.54 2.93
CA GLY A 196 -0.57 -8.95 2.68
C GLY A 196 -1.03 -9.89 3.78
N GLY A 197 -1.99 -10.75 3.42
CA GLY A 197 -2.42 -11.89 4.23
C GLY A 197 -3.47 -11.59 5.30
N VAL A 198 -3.81 -10.33 5.60
CA VAL A 198 -4.88 -9.98 6.55
C VAL A 198 -6.16 -10.72 6.19
N SER A 199 -6.71 -11.48 7.14
CA SER A 199 -7.82 -12.40 6.87
C SER A 199 -8.86 -12.47 7.99
N SER A 200 -8.59 -11.86 9.14
CA SER A 200 -9.43 -11.95 10.34
C SER A 200 -9.22 -10.77 11.30
N PRO A 201 -10.18 -10.52 12.21
CA PRO A 201 -9.98 -9.56 13.31
C PRO A 201 -8.76 -9.87 14.19
N ALA A 202 -8.42 -11.16 14.35
CA ALA A 202 -7.25 -11.57 15.13
C ALA A 202 -5.92 -11.12 14.50
N ASP A 203 -5.84 -11.12 13.16
CA ASP A 203 -4.67 -10.58 12.45
C ASP A 203 -4.48 -9.08 12.78
N LEU A 204 -5.57 -8.31 12.77
CA LEU A 204 -5.57 -6.89 13.07
C LEU A 204 -5.21 -6.60 14.53
N GLN A 205 -5.73 -7.38 15.47
CA GLN A 205 -5.35 -7.28 16.88
C GLN A 205 -3.85 -7.56 17.07
N GLY A 206 -3.32 -8.60 16.42
CA GLY A 206 -1.90 -8.94 16.45
C GLY A 206 -1.02 -7.82 15.89
N LEU A 207 -1.41 -7.22 14.77
CA LEU A 207 -0.72 -6.06 14.18
C LEU A 207 -0.79 -4.84 15.10
N HIS A 208 -1.96 -4.56 15.67
CA HIS A 208 -2.15 -3.43 16.58
C HIS A 208 -1.25 -3.56 17.81
N GLN A 209 -1.21 -4.73 18.43
CA GLN A 209 -0.35 -5.03 19.58
C GLN A 209 1.15 -4.99 19.24
N ALA A 210 1.52 -5.29 18.00
CA ALA A 210 2.91 -5.20 17.54
C ALA A 210 3.38 -3.74 17.33
N GLY A 211 2.48 -2.74 17.41
CA GLY A 211 2.81 -1.33 17.19
C GLY A 211 2.69 -0.87 15.74
N VAL A 212 2.00 -1.63 14.89
CA VAL A 212 1.77 -1.27 13.48
C VAL A 212 0.91 -0.01 13.39
N ALA A 213 1.30 0.92 12.51
CA ALA A 213 0.60 2.19 12.35
C ALA A 213 -0.67 2.04 11.51
N GLY A 214 -0.68 1.14 10.52
CA GLY A 214 -1.88 0.83 9.75
C GLY A 214 -1.87 -0.54 9.06
N ALA A 215 -3.05 -1.00 8.65
CA ALA A 215 -3.21 -2.24 7.90
C ALA A 215 -4.00 -1.99 6.61
N VAL A 216 -3.52 -2.53 5.50
CA VAL A 216 -4.21 -2.52 4.21
C VAL A 216 -5.03 -3.81 4.09
N LEU A 217 -6.32 -3.66 3.75
CA LEU A 217 -7.23 -4.78 3.57
C LEU A 217 -7.78 -4.74 2.14
N GLY A 218 -7.37 -5.71 1.33
CA GLY A 218 -7.94 -5.94 0.00
C GLY A 218 -8.80 -7.18 0.01
N SER A 219 -8.25 -8.28 -0.49
CA SER A 219 -8.97 -9.50 -0.85
C SER A 219 -9.94 -10.00 0.24
N ALA A 220 -9.57 -9.91 1.51
CA ALA A 220 -10.43 -10.37 2.61
C ALA A 220 -11.75 -9.59 2.72
N LEU A 221 -11.74 -8.27 2.50
CA LEU A 221 -12.96 -7.45 2.46
C LEU A 221 -13.82 -7.84 1.24
N TYR A 222 -13.21 -7.89 0.06
CA TYR A 222 -13.93 -8.18 -1.18
C TYR A 222 -14.52 -9.59 -1.25
N SER A 223 -13.90 -10.56 -0.60
CA SER A 223 -14.46 -11.92 -0.47
C SER A 223 -15.53 -12.06 0.61
N GLY A 224 -15.74 -11.03 1.44
CA GLY A 224 -16.61 -11.08 2.61
C GLY A 224 -16.09 -11.95 3.76
N LYS A 225 -14.79 -12.31 3.75
CA LYS A 225 -14.16 -13.10 4.82
C LYS A 225 -14.07 -12.32 6.14
N ILE A 226 -13.99 -11.00 6.04
CA ILE A 226 -14.08 -10.04 7.14
C ILE A 226 -14.85 -8.82 6.63
N THR A 227 -15.66 -8.18 7.46
CA THR A 227 -16.29 -6.90 7.13
C THR A 227 -15.40 -5.72 7.55
N LEU A 228 -15.58 -4.55 6.94
CA LEU A 228 -14.84 -3.37 7.38
C LEU A 228 -15.21 -2.99 8.83
N GLU A 229 -16.47 -3.15 9.22
CA GLU A 229 -16.92 -2.92 10.58
C GLU A 229 -16.19 -3.81 11.60
N GLU A 230 -16.05 -5.11 11.31
CA GLU A 230 -15.27 -6.04 12.14
C GLU A 230 -13.80 -5.61 12.23
N ALA A 231 -13.22 -5.19 11.11
CA ALA A 231 -11.84 -4.72 11.05
C ALA A 231 -11.61 -3.48 11.91
N LEU A 232 -12.52 -2.50 11.84
CA LEU A 232 -12.47 -1.28 12.63
C LEU A 232 -12.67 -1.54 14.13
N LYS A 233 -13.58 -2.47 14.50
CA LYS A 233 -13.79 -2.86 15.91
C LYS A 233 -12.60 -3.62 16.49
N ALA A 234 -11.85 -4.36 15.68
CA ALA A 234 -10.72 -5.15 16.13
C ALA A 234 -9.54 -4.32 16.69
N ILE A 235 -9.53 -3.01 16.44
CA ILE A 235 -8.40 -2.12 16.69
C ILE A 235 -8.74 -0.94 17.61
N GLN A 236 -9.90 -1.02 18.27
CA GLN A 236 -10.35 -0.11 19.34
C GLN A 236 -9.78 -0.56 20.69
#